data_AF-A0A8J4PZQ7-F1
#
_entry.id   AF-A0A8J4PZQ7-F1
#
_cell.length_a   1.000
_cell.length_b   1.000
_cell.length_c   1.000
_cell.angle_alpha   90.00
_cell.angle_beta   90.00
_cell.angle_gamma   90.00
#
_symmetry.space_group_name_H-M   'P 1'
#
loop_
_entity.id
_entity.type
_entity.pdbx_description
1 polymer ?
#
loop_
_entity_poly.entity_id
_entity_poly.type
_entity_poly.pdbx_seq_one_letter_code
_entity_poly.pdbx_strand_id
1 'polypeptide(L)'
;MDYIYQDDVLPIFLKFNTTPVEAREDYEKKIVNVKKPNYLNGSKKKELAERYLEYIENQTDKFLIEESNFNFSVIPVMYLDQPPSSMPEIDRNLKTVRKYMDDLSFTNNNINNNKNHNNNNNNNNSIPNQHNTMIYKRLIERLIDTVYKMIEIFKKESLYILYHDISKLEDQYSIDIYLQHPLIKVQNSISRSNNNQNNNSNNQNNNNKSASTTLISTMEIKNDFNFKEFKNSCLKVLNRLERKQTNLDLQCYKEIIKDISHLYTMQHYDKVFYSMDHSSISPDDPAVGVTGLVVNRLHRLENELKTIQQHWNGTMLNSHNLVYKR
;
A
#
# COMPACT_ATOMS: atom_id res chain seq x y z
N MET A 1 -10.48 -16.21 46.70
CA MET A 1 -10.22 -15.45 45.46
C MET A 1 -8.80 -14.95 45.61
N ASP A 2 -7.85 -15.84 45.33
CA ASP A 2 -6.44 -15.62 45.64
C ASP A 2 -5.85 -14.77 44.54
N TYR A 3 -5.64 -13.49 44.85
CA TYR A 3 -4.95 -12.56 43.97
C TYR A 3 -3.49 -13.01 43.88
N ILE A 4 -3.10 -13.56 42.72
CA ILE A 4 -1.74 -14.02 42.42
C ILE A 4 -0.86 -12.77 42.28
N TYR A 5 -0.21 -12.39 43.38
CA TYR A 5 0.68 -11.22 43.49
C TYR A 5 2.06 -11.41 42.82
N GLN A 6 2.31 -12.53 42.15
CA GLN A 6 3.65 -12.89 41.68
C GLN A 6 4.04 -12.31 40.31
N ASP A 7 3.10 -11.77 39.54
CA ASP A 7 3.39 -11.21 38.20
C ASP A 7 3.61 -9.69 38.16
N ASP A 8 3.38 -8.96 39.27
CA ASP A 8 3.37 -7.49 39.29
C ASP A 8 4.50 -6.81 40.07
N VAL A 9 5.44 -7.59 40.63
CA VAL A 9 6.62 -7.01 41.33
C VAL A 9 7.87 -7.22 40.48
N LEU A 10 8.00 -6.41 39.42
CA LEU A 10 9.34 -6.09 38.94
C LEU A 10 10.05 -5.37 40.09
N PRO A 11 11.28 -5.80 40.44
CA PRO A 11 12.03 -5.19 41.52
C PRO A 11 12.26 -3.71 41.20
N ILE A 12 12.29 -2.90 42.26
CA ILE A 12 12.39 -1.42 42.40
C ILE A 12 13.52 -0.74 41.59
N PHE A 13 14.09 -1.39 40.59
CA PHE A 13 15.17 -0.87 39.77
C PHE A 13 14.64 0.07 38.69
N LEU A 14 14.95 1.35 38.90
CA LEU A 14 15.03 2.39 37.88
C LEU A 14 13.69 2.72 37.24
N LYS A 15 12.81 3.37 38.02
CA LYS A 15 11.85 4.32 37.44
C LYS A 15 12.67 5.35 36.65
N PHE A 16 12.82 5.14 35.34
CA PHE A 16 13.34 6.18 34.47
C PHE A 16 12.36 7.34 34.61
N ASN A 17 12.80 8.46 35.19
CA ASN A 17 12.03 9.70 35.17
C ASN A 17 11.93 10.15 33.71
N THR A 18 11.02 9.53 32.97
CA THR A 18 10.63 9.96 31.65
C THR A 18 9.79 11.20 31.85
N THR A 19 10.38 12.36 31.58
CA THR A 19 9.58 13.56 31.33
C THR A 19 8.57 13.20 30.24
N PRO A 20 7.29 13.62 30.38
CA PRO A 20 6.26 13.32 29.40
C PRO A 20 6.77 13.60 27.99
N VAL A 21 6.49 12.67 27.06
CA VAL A 21 6.88 12.84 25.67
C VAL A 21 6.17 14.07 25.10
N GLU A 22 6.92 15.15 24.92
CA GLU A 22 6.46 16.37 24.26
C GLU A 22 6.89 16.38 22.79
N ALA A 23 5.98 16.81 21.93
CA ALA A 23 6.28 17.06 20.52
C ALA A 23 7.28 18.21 20.39
N ARG A 24 8.48 17.92 19.89
CA ARG A 24 9.60 18.87 19.82
C ARG A 24 9.56 19.64 18.51
N GLU A 25 9.21 18.97 17.42
CA GLU A 25 9.20 19.57 16.09
C GLU A 25 7.83 20.10 15.66
N ASP A 26 7.83 21.08 14.76
CA ASP A 26 6.58 21.62 14.19
C ASP A 26 5.79 20.56 13.42
N TYR A 27 6.49 19.62 12.77
CA TYR A 27 5.86 18.49 12.08
C TYR A 27 5.17 17.54 13.07
N GLU A 28 5.84 17.19 14.16
CA GLU A 28 5.28 16.37 15.25
C GLU A 28 4.06 17.03 15.88
N LYS A 29 4.16 18.33 16.18
CA LYS A 29 3.05 19.13 16.71
C LYS A 29 1.87 19.13 15.73
N LYS A 30 2.12 19.24 14.43
CA LYS A 30 1.08 19.15 13.39
C LYS A 30 0.41 17.78 13.37
N ILE A 31 1.17 16.69 13.51
CA ILE A 31 0.59 15.34 13.59
C ILE A 31 -0.35 15.24 14.80
N VAL A 32 0.15 15.57 16.00
CA VAL A 32 -0.59 15.38 17.25
C VAL A 32 -1.79 16.32 17.37
N ASN A 33 -1.63 17.59 17.00
CA ASN A 33 -2.66 18.60 17.24
C ASN A 33 -3.68 18.71 16.11
N VAL A 34 -3.27 18.46 14.86
CA VAL A 34 -4.13 18.67 13.69
C VAL A 34 -4.59 17.36 13.08
N LYS A 35 -3.68 16.40 12.87
CA LYS A 35 -4.00 15.20 12.09
C LYS A 35 -4.58 14.07 12.93
N LYS A 36 -4.16 13.95 14.20
CA LYS A 36 -4.51 12.85 15.09
C LYS A 36 -6.00 12.49 15.12
N PRO A 37 -6.96 13.43 15.21
CA PRO A 37 -8.38 13.08 15.23
C PRO A 37 -8.81 12.26 14.01
N ASN A 38 -8.25 12.55 12.84
CA ASN A 38 -8.55 11.85 11.58
C ASN A 38 -7.96 10.44 11.51
N TYR A 39 -6.91 10.16 12.29
CA TYR A 39 -6.36 8.82 12.43
C TYR A 39 -7.20 7.98 13.38
N LEU A 40 -7.54 8.55 14.55
CA LEU A 40 -8.31 7.84 15.58
C LEU A 40 -9.74 7.50 15.11
N ASN A 41 -10.37 8.34 14.29
CA ASN A 41 -11.70 8.09 13.73
C ASN A 41 -11.68 7.26 12.42
N GLY A 42 -10.51 6.89 11.91
CA GLY A 42 -10.38 6.12 10.66
C GLY A 42 -10.56 6.89 9.36
N SER A 43 -10.83 8.20 9.38
CA SER A 43 -11.01 9.02 8.17
C SER A 43 -9.75 9.00 7.30
N LYS A 44 -8.57 9.05 7.93
CA LYS A 44 -7.30 9.06 7.20
C LYS A 44 -6.99 7.72 6.53
N LYS A 45 -7.42 6.61 7.13
CA LYS A 45 -7.35 5.28 6.52
C LYS A 45 -8.22 5.22 5.27
N LYS A 46 -9.45 5.71 5.36
CA LYS A 46 -10.39 5.78 4.22
C LYS A 46 -9.81 6.63 3.08
N GLU A 47 -9.32 7.84 3.41
CA GLU A 47 -8.69 8.73 2.43
C GLU A 47 -7.49 8.07 1.74
N LEU A 48 -6.63 7.37 2.50
CA LEU A 48 -5.49 6.65 1.93
C LEU A 48 -5.97 5.56 0.95
N ALA A 49 -6.94 4.75 1.37
CA ALA A 49 -7.49 3.66 0.57
C ALA A 49 -8.10 4.15 -0.73
N GLU A 50 -8.98 5.16 -0.66
CA GLU A 50 -9.59 5.77 -1.84
C GLU A 50 -8.52 6.32 -2.79
N ARG A 51 -7.54 7.04 -2.26
CA ARG A 51 -6.51 7.69 -3.06
C ARG A 51 -5.63 6.71 -3.83
N TYR A 52 -5.15 5.64 -3.20
CA TYR A 52 -4.31 4.68 -3.94
C TYR A 52 -5.13 3.77 -4.86
N LEU A 53 -6.38 3.44 -4.51
CA LEU A 53 -7.25 2.64 -5.39
C LEU A 53 -7.59 3.41 -6.67
N GLU A 54 -8.01 4.67 -6.53
CA GLU A 54 -8.25 5.59 -7.64
C GLU A 54 -6.98 5.76 -8.49
N TYR A 55 -5.82 5.92 -7.85
CA TYR A 55 -4.55 6.04 -8.57
C TYR A 55 -4.20 4.78 -9.37
N ILE A 56 -4.36 3.59 -8.77
CA ILE A 56 -4.11 2.31 -9.45
C ILE A 56 -5.04 2.13 -10.64
N GLU A 57 -6.33 2.40 -10.48
CA GLU A 57 -7.32 2.30 -11.55
C GLU A 57 -6.99 3.25 -12.70
N ASN A 58 -6.79 4.53 -12.40
CA ASN A 58 -6.45 5.56 -13.40
C ASN A 58 -5.16 5.24 -14.16
N GLN A 59 -4.10 4.77 -13.48
CA GLN A 59 -2.86 4.42 -14.16
C GLN A 59 -2.99 3.12 -14.98
N THR A 60 -3.78 2.16 -14.50
CA THR A 60 -4.03 0.91 -15.25
C THR A 60 -4.79 1.21 -16.53
N ASP A 61 -5.85 2.01 -16.44
CA ASP A 61 -6.66 2.40 -17.61
C ASP A 61 -5.82 3.25 -18.58
N LYS A 62 -5.04 4.21 -18.07
CA LYS A 62 -4.10 5.00 -18.88
C LYS A 62 -3.09 4.11 -19.62
N PHE A 63 -2.50 3.14 -18.93
CA PHE A 63 -1.54 2.20 -19.53
C PHE A 63 -2.19 1.39 -20.66
N LEU A 64 -3.41 0.88 -20.47
CA LEU A 64 -4.13 0.14 -21.50
C LEU A 64 -4.40 1.01 -22.75
N ILE A 65 -4.79 2.27 -22.55
CA ILE A 65 -5.00 3.22 -23.65
C ILE A 65 -3.68 3.46 -24.41
N GLU A 66 -2.60 3.79 -23.71
CA GLU A 66 -1.33 4.20 -24.32
C GLU A 66 -0.61 3.04 -25.03
N GLU A 67 -0.61 1.84 -24.45
CA GLU A 67 0.22 0.73 -24.93
C GLU A 67 -0.48 -0.19 -25.93
N SER A 68 -1.82 -0.22 -25.91
CA SER A 68 -2.58 -1.20 -26.69
C SER A 68 -3.74 -0.59 -27.48
N ASN A 69 -3.89 0.73 -27.43
CA ASN A 69 -5.04 1.46 -27.99
C ASN A 69 -6.37 0.89 -27.46
N PHE A 70 -6.41 0.53 -26.18
CA PHE A 70 -7.63 0.03 -25.55
C PHE A 70 -8.70 1.13 -25.56
N ASN A 71 -9.88 0.82 -26.09
CA ASN A 71 -10.95 1.81 -26.19
C ASN A 71 -12.00 1.60 -25.09
N PHE A 72 -12.00 2.44 -24.06
CA PHE A 72 -13.02 2.38 -23.00
C PHE A 72 -14.39 2.90 -23.47
N SER A 73 -14.45 3.73 -24.53
CA SER A 73 -15.72 4.32 -24.99
C SER A 73 -16.67 3.31 -25.65
N VAL A 74 -16.18 2.09 -25.97
CA VAL A 74 -17.04 1.03 -26.52
C VAL A 74 -17.76 0.24 -25.43
N ILE A 75 -17.40 0.43 -24.15
CA ILE A 75 -17.99 -0.26 -22.99
C ILE A 75 -19.05 0.67 -22.36
N PRO A 76 -20.36 0.39 -22.52
CA PRO A 76 -21.40 1.21 -21.92
C PRO A 76 -21.42 1.04 -20.40
N VAL A 77 -21.77 2.10 -19.66
CA VAL A 77 -21.90 2.04 -18.19
C VAL A 77 -22.94 0.99 -17.78
N MET A 78 -24.04 0.89 -18.53
CA MET A 78 -25.10 -0.11 -18.37
C MET A 78 -25.00 -1.15 -19.49
N TYR A 79 -23.88 -1.89 -19.54
CA TYR A 79 -23.53 -2.77 -20.67
C TYR A 79 -24.48 -3.95 -20.92
N LEU A 80 -25.42 -4.21 -19.99
CA LEU A 80 -26.51 -5.16 -20.16
C LEU A 80 -27.73 -4.55 -20.86
N ASP A 81 -27.96 -3.25 -20.71
CA ASP A 81 -29.14 -2.57 -21.26
C ASP A 81 -28.83 -1.86 -22.59
N GLN A 82 -27.58 -1.45 -22.78
CA GLN A 82 -27.14 -0.72 -23.98
C GLN A 82 -26.10 -1.55 -24.73
N PRO A 83 -26.26 -1.74 -26.06
CA PRO A 83 -25.26 -2.46 -26.84
C PRO A 83 -23.96 -1.66 -26.93
N PRO A 84 -22.81 -2.33 -26.98
CA PRO A 84 -21.55 -1.67 -27.25
C PRO A 84 -21.58 -1.05 -28.66
N SER A 85 -20.87 0.07 -28.83
CA SER A 85 -20.81 0.76 -30.14
C SER A 85 -20.07 -0.03 -31.22
N SER A 86 -19.22 -0.99 -30.84
CA SER A 86 -18.50 -1.88 -31.75
C SER A 86 -18.12 -3.20 -31.09
N MET A 87 -18.76 -4.31 -31.50
CA MET A 87 -18.40 -5.66 -31.05
C MET A 87 -16.98 -6.10 -31.45
N PRO A 88 -16.46 -5.79 -32.67
CA PRO A 88 -15.08 -6.09 -33.01
C PRO A 88 -14.05 -5.43 -32.07
N GLU A 89 -14.34 -4.22 -31.57
CA GLU A 89 -13.47 -3.56 -30.58
C GLU A 89 -13.56 -4.22 -29.20
N ILE A 90 -14.74 -4.72 -28.79
CA ILE A 90 -14.87 -5.54 -27.56
C ILE A 90 -13.99 -6.79 -27.65
N ASP A 91 -14.01 -7.50 -28.78
CA ASP A 91 -13.17 -8.68 -28.99
C ASP A 91 -11.67 -8.35 -28.96
N ARG A 92 -11.28 -7.20 -29.54
CA ARG A 92 -9.91 -6.70 -29.50
C ARG A 92 -9.48 -6.35 -28.07
N ASN A 93 -10.29 -5.58 -27.36
CA ASN A 93 -10.06 -5.22 -25.96
C ASN A 93 -9.91 -6.46 -25.08
N LEU A 94 -10.74 -7.48 -25.30
CA LEU A 94 -10.67 -8.74 -24.56
C LEU A 94 -9.35 -9.49 -24.82
N LYS A 95 -8.88 -9.54 -26.08
CA LYS A 95 -7.57 -10.12 -26.42
C LYS A 95 -6.43 -9.36 -25.76
N THR A 96 -6.51 -8.03 -25.73
CA THR A 96 -5.53 -7.16 -25.07
C THR A 96 -5.44 -7.44 -23.58
N VAL A 97 -6.58 -7.47 -22.87
CA VAL A 97 -6.60 -7.73 -21.42
C VAL A 97 -6.05 -9.12 -21.11
N ARG A 98 -6.45 -10.15 -21.88
CA ARG A 98 -5.92 -11.52 -21.75
C ARG A 98 -4.41 -11.58 -21.95
N LYS A 99 -3.88 -10.90 -22.95
CA LYS A 99 -2.42 -10.83 -23.17
C LYS A 99 -1.69 -10.32 -21.92
N TYR A 100 -2.16 -9.23 -21.32
CA TYR A 100 -1.53 -8.68 -20.12
C TYR A 100 -1.75 -9.54 -18.87
N MET A 101 -2.90 -10.21 -18.77
CA MET A 101 -3.16 -11.20 -17.73
C MET A 101 -2.22 -12.40 -17.85
N ASP A 102 -2.00 -12.90 -19.06
CA ASP A 102 -1.09 -14.01 -19.33
C ASP A 102 0.37 -13.62 -19.05
N ASP A 103 0.78 -12.38 -19.40
CA ASP A 103 2.10 -11.82 -19.04
C ASP A 103 2.30 -11.72 -17.52
N LEU A 104 1.23 -11.59 -16.74
CA LEU A 104 1.26 -11.60 -15.28
C LEU A 104 1.06 -12.99 -14.67
N SER A 105 0.63 -13.98 -15.47
CA SER A 105 0.36 -15.32 -15.01
C SER A 105 1.66 -16.11 -14.76
N PHE A 106 1.61 -16.97 -13.72
CA PHE A 106 2.74 -17.74 -13.22
C PHE A 106 3.17 -18.90 -14.14
N THR A 107 2.41 -19.18 -15.19
CA THR A 107 2.40 -20.52 -15.81
C THR A 107 3.50 -20.73 -16.86
N ASN A 108 4.07 -19.68 -17.47
CA ASN A 108 4.83 -19.85 -18.72
C ASN A 108 6.35 -20.07 -18.60
N ASN A 109 6.99 -19.84 -17.45
CA ASN A 109 8.47 -19.87 -17.42
C ASN A 109 9.11 -21.18 -16.93
N ASN A 110 8.36 -22.12 -16.34
CA ASN A 110 8.94 -23.37 -15.84
C ASN A 110 8.96 -24.53 -16.85
N ILE A 111 8.19 -24.46 -17.96
CA ILE A 111 8.06 -25.60 -18.88
C ILE A 111 9.26 -25.73 -19.83
N ASN A 112 9.98 -24.64 -20.14
CA ASN A 112 11.05 -24.66 -21.14
C ASN A 112 12.48 -24.88 -20.59
N ASN A 113 12.70 -24.80 -19.27
CA ASN A 113 14.04 -24.98 -18.70
C ASN A 113 14.33 -26.40 -18.17
N ASN A 114 13.34 -27.29 -18.13
CA ASN A 114 13.51 -28.65 -17.58
C ASN A 114 14.06 -29.69 -18.56
N LYS A 115 14.60 -29.29 -19.73
CA LYS A 115 15.13 -30.25 -20.70
C LYS A 115 16.64 -30.45 -20.73
N ASN A 116 17.49 -29.78 -19.93
CA ASN A 116 18.95 -29.95 -20.15
C ASN A 116 19.96 -29.73 -18.99
N HIS A 117 19.60 -29.85 -17.69
CA HIS A 117 20.64 -29.74 -16.64
C HIS A 117 20.66 -30.86 -15.61
N ASN A 118 21.62 -31.77 -15.83
CA ASN A 118 22.16 -32.72 -14.86
C ASN A 118 22.78 -31.99 -13.67
N ASN A 119 22.38 -32.44 -12.47
CA ASN A 119 23.11 -32.49 -11.20
C ASN A 119 24.28 -31.52 -10.99
N ASN A 120 24.06 -30.46 -10.21
CA ASN A 120 25.01 -30.05 -9.17
C ASN A 120 24.29 -29.27 -8.07
N ASN A 121 24.26 -29.88 -6.88
CA ASN A 121 23.73 -29.31 -5.63
C ASN A 121 24.58 -28.10 -5.20
N ASN A 122 24.05 -26.89 -5.36
CA ASN A 122 24.54 -25.72 -4.63
C ASN A 122 23.34 -24.91 -4.11
N ASN A 123 23.26 -24.78 -2.78
CA ASN A 123 22.31 -23.97 -2.02
C ASN A 123 22.56 -22.47 -2.25
N ASN A 124 22.35 -22.00 -3.48
CA ASN A 124 22.34 -20.57 -3.76
C ASN A 124 20.98 -20.01 -3.39
N ASN A 125 20.96 -19.09 -2.43
CA ASN A 125 19.86 -18.17 -2.15
C ASN A 125 19.40 -17.55 -3.48
N SER A 126 18.37 -18.12 -4.09
CA SER A 126 17.82 -17.64 -5.34
C SER A 126 17.23 -16.27 -5.08
N ILE A 127 17.88 -15.24 -5.64
CA ILE A 127 17.28 -13.92 -5.77
C ILE A 127 15.92 -14.15 -6.45
N PRO A 128 14.81 -13.65 -5.88
CA PRO A 128 13.50 -13.85 -6.46
C PRO A 128 13.53 -13.38 -7.91
N ASN A 129 13.15 -14.28 -8.84
CA ASN A 129 13.13 -13.99 -10.27
C ASN A 129 12.22 -12.79 -10.50
N GLN A 130 12.82 -11.61 -10.69
CA GLN A 130 12.08 -10.40 -11.01
C GLN A 130 11.37 -10.63 -12.34
N HIS A 131 10.05 -10.45 -12.37
CA HIS A 131 9.29 -10.54 -13.62
C HIS A 131 9.75 -9.44 -14.58
N ASN A 132 10.29 -9.86 -15.72
CA ASN A 132 10.80 -8.97 -16.76
C ASN A 132 9.72 -8.60 -17.80
N THR A 133 8.45 -8.70 -17.44
CA THR A 133 7.37 -8.40 -18.38
C THR A 133 7.22 -6.89 -18.56
N MET A 134 6.78 -6.50 -19.76
CA MET A 134 6.61 -5.10 -20.14
C MET A 134 5.63 -4.38 -19.22
N ILE A 135 4.51 -5.05 -18.88
CA ILE A 135 3.51 -4.52 -17.95
C ILE A 135 4.10 -4.30 -16.55
N TYR A 136 4.94 -5.22 -16.05
CA TYR A 136 5.54 -5.06 -14.73
C TYR A 136 6.43 -3.81 -14.67
N LYS A 137 7.36 -3.69 -15.63
CA LYS A 137 8.32 -2.57 -15.69
C LYS A 137 7.67 -1.22 -15.96
N ARG A 138 6.65 -1.17 -16.83
CA ARG A 138 6.04 0.09 -17.24
C ARG A 138 4.92 0.58 -16.31
N LEU A 139 4.17 -0.35 -15.70
CA LEU A 139 3.01 -0.02 -14.87
C LEU A 139 3.26 -0.34 -13.39
N ILE A 140 3.52 -1.60 -13.06
CA ILE A 140 3.49 -2.09 -11.67
C ILE A 140 4.60 -1.44 -10.82
N GLU A 141 5.84 -1.39 -11.32
CA GLU A 141 6.98 -0.81 -10.58
C GLU A 141 6.71 0.66 -10.19
N ARG A 142 6.23 1.47 -11.14
CA ARG A 142 5.89 2.89 -10.90
C ARG A 142 4.71 3.07 -9.93
N LEU A 143 3.73 2.18 -10.02
CA LEU A 143 2.59 2.15 -9.11
C LEU A 143 3.04 1.84 -7.69
N ILE A 144 3.83 0.78 -7.50
CA ILE A 144 4.38 0.37 -6.21
C ILE A 144 5.12 1.53 -5.57
N ASP A 145 6.05 2.17 -6.28
CA ASP A 145 6.83 3.29 -5.75
C ASP A 145 5.95 4.44 -5.24
N THR A 146 4.90 4.76 -6.00
CA THR A 146 4.03 5.89 -5.68
C THR A 146 3.09 5.56 -4.51
N VAL A 147 2.48 4.39 -4.53
CA VAL A 147 1.58 3.92 -3.47
C VAL A 147 2.36 3.72 -2.17
N TYR A 148 3.58 3.18 -2.22
CA TYR A 148 4.41 2.97 -1.04
C TYR A 148 4.81 4.28 -0.39
N LYS A 149 5.08 5.34 -1.16
CA LYS A 149 5.30 6.67 -0.59
C LYS A 149 4.08 7.15 0.22
N MET A 150 2.86 6.91 -0.27
CA MET A 150 1.64 7.26 0.47
C MET A 150 1.49 6.42 1.75
N ILE A 151 1.75 5.12 1.66
CA ILE A 151 1.72 4.17 2.79
C ILE A 151 2.77 4.53 3.84
N GLU A 152 3.99 4.88 3.44
CA GLU A 152 5.06 5.26 4.36
C GLU A 152 4.75 6.56 5.11
N ILE A 153 4.11 7.54 4.45
CA ILE A 153 3.61 8.74 5.13
C ILE A 153 2.58 8.36 6.20
N PHE A 154 1.61 7.52 5.86
CA PHE A 154 0.60 7.05 6.81
C PHE A 154 1.23 6.30 7.99
N LYS A 155 2.13 5.35 7.73
CA LYS A 155 2.83 4.57 8.76
C LYS A 155 3.61 5.48 9.72
N LYS A 156 4.39 6.43 9.20
CA LYS A 156 5.17 7.37 10.02
C LYS A 156 4.29 8.16 10.98
N GLU A 157 3.21 8.74 10.45
CA GLU A 157 2.27 9.56 11.23
C GLU A 157 1.54 8.72 12.28
N SER A 158 1.04 7.53 11.90
CA SER A 158 0.37 6.59 12.81
C SER A 158 1.29 6.08 13.93
N LEU A 159 2.53 5.72 13.60
CA LEU A 159 3.52 5.28 14.58
C LEU A 159 3.85 6.39 15.59
N TYR A 160 3.95 7.63 15.12
CA TYR A 160 4.19 8.77 16.00
C TYR A 160 3.01 9.04 16.94
N ILE A 161 1.77 8.97 16.44
CA ILE A 161 0.56 9.09 17.26
C ILE A 161 0.53 8.02 18.34
N LEU A 162 0.78 6.75 17.98
CA LEU A 162 0.85 5.64 18.92
C LEU A 162 1.92 5.87 19.98
N TYR A 163 3.14 6.21 19.57
CA TYR A 163 4.24 6.48 20.48
C TYR A 163 3.89 7.61 21.46
N HIS A 164 3.43 8.76 20.95
CA HIS A 164 3.14 9.93 21.78
C HIS A 164 2.00 9.67 22.77
N ASP A 165 0.85 9.16 22.32
CA ASP A 165 -0.30 8.98 23.19
C ASP A 165 -0.12 7.80 24.17
N ILE A 166 0.48 6.69 23.73
CA ILE A 166 0.71 5.53 24.61
C ILE A 166 1.79 5.85 25.65
N SER A 167 2.87 6.57 25.31
CA SER A 167 3.85 7.00 26.32
C SER A 167 3.24 7.95 27.36
N LYS A 168 2.32 8.84 26.96
CA LYS A 168 1.60 9.69 27.95
C LYS A 168 0.72 8.86 28.89
N LEU A 169 0.03 7.85 28.36
CA LEU A 169 -0.77 6.94 29.18
C LEU A 169 0.11 6.07 30.08
N GLU A 170 1.25 5.62 29.59
CA GLU A 170 2.25 4.88 30.35
C GLU A 170 2.69 5.68 31.59
N ASP A 171 3.10 6.94 31.40
CA ASP A 171 3.49 7.86 32.47
C ASP A 171 2.32 8.10 33.45
N GLN A 172 1.13 8.41 32.92
CA GLN A 172 -0.07 8.72 33.72
C GLN A 172 -0.49 7.56 34.63
N TYR A 173 -0.36 6.31 34.16
CA TYR A 173 -0.81 5.12 34.87
C TYR A 173 0.35 4.32 35.51
N SER A 174 1.57 4.86 35.50
CA SER A 174 2.79 4.22 36.01
C SER A 174 2.94 2.79 35.50
N ILE A 175 2.81 2.61 34.19
CA ILE A 175 3.10 1.34 33.52
C ILE A 175 4.58 1.38 33.14
N ASP A 176 5.34 0.32 33.40
CA ASP A 176 6.77 0.28 33.07
C ASP A 176 6.96 -0.58 31.81
N ILE A 177 6.81 0.04 30.63
CA ILE A 177 7.01 -0.61 29.32
C ILE A 177 7.68 0.36 28.36
N TYR A 178 9.00 0.24 28.23
CA TYR A 178 9.76 1.05 27.30
C TYR A 178 9.22 0.99 25.86
N LEU A 179 8.83 2.16 25.34
CA LEU A 179 8.48 2.37 23.94
C LEU A 179 9.64 3.06 23.20
N GLN A 180 10.18 2.38 22.19
CA GLN A 180 11.22 2.95 21.33
C GLN A 180 10.62 4.03 20.42
N HIS A 181 11.23 5.22 20.40
CA HIS A 181 10.83 6.29 19.48
C HIS A 181 11.00 5.84 18.01
N PRO A 182 9.93 5.82 17.19
CA PRO A 182 9.95 5.21 15.86
C PRO A 182 10.62 6.06 14.78
N LEU A 183 10.71 7.37 14.98
CA LEU A 183 11.22 8.31 13.98
C LEU A 183 12.63 8.83 14.31
N ILE A 184 13.40 9.14 13.26
CA ILE A 184 14.63 9.94 13.31
C ILE A 184 14.47 11.18 12.45
N LYS A 185 15.15 12.24 12.87
CA LYS A 185 15.36 13.42 12.04
C LYS A 185 16.33 13.04 10.93
N VAL A 186 15.92 13.19 9.69
CA VAL A 186 16.87 13.18 8.58
C VAL A 186 17.66 14.47 8.71
N GLN A 187 18.92 14.35 9.14
CA GLN A 187 19.85 15.45 8.99
C GLN A 187 19.99 15.66 7.49
N ASN A 188 19.32 16.69 6.96
CA ASN A 188 19.59 17.16 5.61
C ASN A 188 21.06 17.56 5.62
N SER A 189 21.93 16.63 5.21
CA SER A 189 23.27 16.97 4.81
C SER A 189 23.04 17.92 3.63
N ILE A 190 23.12 19.22 3.92
CA ILE A 190 23.21 20.25 2.89
C ILE A 190 24.48 19.89 2.17
N SER A 191 24.34 19.02 1.18
CA SER A 191 25.32 18.76 0.16
C SER A 191 25.40 20.09 -0.55
N ARG A 192 26.26 20.99 -0.06
CA ARG A 192 26.71 22.16 -0.80
C ARG A 192 27.38 21.57 -2.03
N SER A 193 26.58 21.30 -3.06
CA SER A 193 27.11 21.17 -4.40
C SER A 193 27.75 22.53 -4.65
N ASN A 194 29.07 22.57 -4.54
CA ASN A 194 29.88 23.66 -5.05
C ASN A 194 29.68 23.66 -6.57
N ASN A 195 28.54 24.17 -7.02
CA ASN A 195 28.36 24.66 -8.37
C ASN A 195 29.25 25.89 -8.47
N ASN A 196 30.52 25.64 -8.79
CA ASN A 196 31.38 26.61 -9.47
C ASN A 196 30.71 26.92 -10.81
N GLN A 197 29.72 27.81 -10.79
CA GLN A 197 29.26 28.49 -11.99
C GLN A 197 30.28 29.57 -12.31
N ASN A 198 31.09 29.27 -13.33
CA ASN A 198 31.69 30.29 -14.17
C ASN A 198 30.56 31.17 -14.73
N ASN A 199 30.57 32.42 -14.32
CA ASN A 199 29.74 33.48 -14.85
C ASN A 199 29.97 33.63 -16.35
N ASN A 200 28.91 33.58 -17.14
CA ASN A 200 28.80 34.50 -18.26
C ASN A 200 27.36 34.91 -18.50
N SER A 201 27.16 36.20 -18.33
CA SER A 201 25.92 36.96 -18.34
C SER A 201 25.33 37.03 -19.73
N ASN A 202 24.00 36.92 -19.85
CA ASN A 202 23.21 37.95 -20.52
C ASN A 202 21.71 37.81 -20.23
N ASN A 203 21.18 38.90 -19.66
CA ASN A 203 19.82 39.42 -19.72
C ASN A 203 18.72 38.48 -20.25
N GLN A 204 17.77 38.16 -19.36
CA GLN A 204 16.36 38.40 -19.65
C GLN A 204 15.53 38.48 -18.37
N ASN A 205 14.81 39.61 -18.25
CA ASN A 205 13.74 39.85 -17.29
C ASN A 205 12.69 38.74 -17.39
N ASN A 206 12.44 38.00 -16.31
CA ASN A 206 11.18 37.29 -16.13
C ASN A 206 10.77 37.26 -14.66
N ASN A 207 9.56 37.75 -14.41
CA ASN A 207 8.85 37.79 -13.14
C ASN A 207 8.62 36.36 -12.61
N ASN A 208 9.58 35.83 -11.86
CA ASN A 208 9.45 34.54 -11.22
C ASN A 208 8.66 34.69 -9.91
N LYS A 209 7.40 34.22 -9.94
CA LYS A 209 6.64 33.81 -8.75
C LYS A 209 7.57 32.94 -7.91
N SER A 210 7.90 33.42 -6.71
CA SER A 210 8.58 32.69 -5.66
C SER A 210 7.81 31.41 -5.37
N ALA A 211 8.21 30.31 -6.00
CA ALA A 211 7.79 28.97 -5.63
C ALA A 211 8.24 28.79 -4.18
N SER A 212 7.29 28.88 -3.24
CA SER A 212 7.57 28.50 -1.86
C SER A 212 7.90 27.02 -1.91
N THR A 213 9.18 26.69 -1.88
CA THR A 213 9.66 25.33 -1.71
C THR A 213 9.15 24.89 -0.35
N THR A 214 8.01 24.22 -0.33
CA THR A 214 7.42 23.66 0.88
C THR A 214 8.46 22.72 1.44
N LEU A 215 9.16 23.16 2.49
CA LEU A 215 10.08 22.34 3.28
C LEU A 215 9.22 21.24 3.92
N ILE A 216 9.04 20.14 3.18
CA ILE A 216 8.47 18.92 3.73
C ILE A 216 9.54 18.41 4.69
N SER A 217 9.34 18.63 5.99
CA SER A 217 10.19 18.01 7.01
C SER A 217 10.13 16.49 6.84
N THR A 218 11.24 15.91 6.38
CA THR A 218 11.36 14.48 6.11
C THR A 218 11.76 13.77 7.39
N MET A 219 10.79 13.47 8.25
CA MET A 219 11.03 12.41 9.25
C MET A 219 11.11 11.06 8.56
N GLU A 220 12.03 10.21 9.00
CA GLU A 220 12.17 8.84 8.53
C GLU A 220 11.99 7.85 9.67
N ILE A 221 11.49 6.65 9.33
CA ILE A 221 11.47 5.54 10.27
C ILE A 221 12.92 5.12 10.48
N LYS A 222 13.31 4.86 11.73
CA LYS A 222 14.70 4.42 11.99
C LYS A 222 14.99 3.12 11.25
N ASN A 223 16.19 2.99 10.70
CA ASN A 223 16.59 1.78 9.97
C ASN A 223 16.56 0.52 10.84
N ASP A 224 16.82 0.68 12.14
CA ASP A 224 16.80 -0.37 13.16
C ASP A 224 15.41 -0.54 13.82
N PHE A 225 14.38 0.16 13.34
CA PHE A 225 13.04 0.10 13.93
C PHE A 225 12.37 -1.26 13.69
N ASN A 226 12.15 -2.02 14.76
CA ASN A 226 11.42 -3.29 14.71
C ASN A 226 9.93 -3.08 15.02
N PHE A 227 9.10 -3.00 13.97
CA PHE A 227 7.65 -2.82 14.14
C PHE A 227 6.99 -3.92 14.97
N LYS A 228 7.45 -5.18 14.88
CA LYS A 228 6.87 -6.31 15.63
C LYS A 228 7.05 -6.12 17.14
N GLU A 229 8.25 -5.70 17.55
CA GLU A 229 8.54 -5.40 18.95
C GLU A 229 7.74 -4.19 19.44
N PHE A 230 7.75 -3.09 18.68
CA PHE A 230 6.98 -1.89 19.00
C PHE A 230 5.48 -2.18 19.16
N LYS A 231 4.89 -2.93 18.22
CA LYS A 231 3.51 -3.40 18.28
C LYS A 231 3.22 -4.18 19.55
N ASN A 232 4.10 -5.12 19.91
CA ASN A 232 3.93 -5.94 21.12
C ASN A 232 4.01 -5.09 22.38
N SER A 233 4.92 -4.11 22.45
CA SER A 233 5.01 -3.17 23.57
C SER A 233 3.73 -2.34 23.70
N CYS A 234 3.23 -1.78 22.59
CA CYS A 234 1.97 -1.02 22.57
C CYS A 234 0.80 -1.88 23.08
N LEU A 235 0.64 -3.11 22.57
CA LEU A 235 -0.44 -4.00 22.99
C LEU A 235 -0.35 -4.39 24.47
N LYS A 236 0.87 -4.58 25.01
CA LYS A 236 1.06 -4.83 26.44
C LYS A 236 0.60 -3.63 27.29
N VAL A 237 0.92 -2.40 26.89
CA VAL A 237 0.46 -1.19 27.59
C VAL A 237 -1.08 -1.11 27.55
N LEU A 238 -1.67 -1.25 26.35
CA LEU A 238 -3.13 -1.16 26.18
C LEU A 238 -3.87 -2.23 27.01
N ASN A 239 -3.40 -3.48 27.00
CA ASN A 239 -4.02 -4.56 27.77
C ASN A 239 -3.90 -4.32 29.29
N ARG A 240 -2.80 -3.70 29.77
CA ARG A 240 -2.67 -3.32 31.19
C ARG A 240 -3.64 -2.21 31.58
N LEU A 241 -3.84 -1.21 30.70
CA LEU A 241 -4.83 -0.16 30.91
C LEU A 241 -6.25 -0.70 30.95
N GLU A 242 -6.60 -1.65 30.07
CA GLU A 242 -7.91 -2.32 30.09
C GLU A 242 -8.18 -3.06 31.40
N ARG A 243 -7.18 -3.76 31.94
CA ARG A 243 -7.29 -4.45 33.24
C ARG A 243 -7.50 -3.49 34.40
N LYS A 244 -6.93 -2.29 34.34
CA LYS A 244 -7.14 -1.22 35.33
C LYS A 244 -8.53 -0.56 35.23
N GLN A 245 -9.41 -1.04 34.34
CA GLN A 245 -10.78 -0.54 34.14
C GLN A 245 -10.84 0.97 33.92
N THR A 246 -9.89 1.51 33.14
CA THR A 246 -9.94 2.91 32.74
C THR A 246 -11.14 3.14 31.81
N ASN A 247 -11.92 4.20 32.02
CA ASN A 247 -13.00 4.62 31.10
C ASN A 247 -12.47 5.19 29.75
N LEU A 248 -11.26 4.83 29.35
CA LEU A 248 -10.62 5.28 28.12
C LEU A 248 -11.04 4.38 26.96
N ASP A 249 -11.42 4.97 25.83
CA ASP A 249 -11.59 4.22 24.59
C ASP A 249 -10.22 3.89 23.99
N LEU A 250 -9.75 2.67 24.24
CA LEU A 250 -8.48 2.16 23.74
C LEU A 250 -8.61 1.43 22.40
N GLN A 251 -9.84 1.25 21.90
CA GLN A 251 -10.09 0.49 20.68
C GLN A 251 -9.50 1.18 19.46
N CYS A 252 -9.58 2.52 19.41
CA CYS A 252 -9.00 3.31 18.32
C CYS A 252 -7.50 3.04 18.10
N TYR A 253 -6.70 2.92 19.17
CA TYR A 253 -5.27 2.60 19.06
C TYR A 253 -5.02 1.17 18.58
N LYS A 254 -5.85 0.20 19.01
CA LYS A 254 -5.79 -1.18 18.52
C LYS A 254 -6.08 -1.25 17.01
N GLU A 255 -7.04 -0.47 16.53
CA GLU A 255 -7.32 -0.38 15.09
C GLU A 255 -6.16 0.24 14.31
N ILE A 256 -5.52 1.31 14.80
CA ILE A 256 -4.31 1.86 14.15
C ILE A 256 -3.18 0.81 14.06
N ILE A 257 -2.96 0.02 15.12
CA ILE A 257 -1.96 -1.06 15.12
C ILE A 257 -2.29 -2.13 14.06
N LYS A 258 -3.58 -2.50 13.93
CA LYS A 258 -4.04 -3.44 12.89
C LYS A 258 -3.82 -2.86 11.50
N ASP A 259 -4.15 -1.58 11.29
CA ASP A 259 -3.96 -0.90 10.01
C ASP A 259 -2.50 -0.88 9.58
N ILE A 260 -1.58 -0.50 10.49
CA ILE A 260 -0.14 -0.53 10.19
C ILE A 260 0.31 -1.96 9.85
N SER A 261 -0.17 -2.97 10.61
CA SER A 261 0.16 -4.38 10.35
C SER A 261 -0.31 -4.80 8.95
N HIS A 262 -1.53 -4.43 8.57
CA HIS A 262 -2.09 -4.72 7.24
C HIS A 262 -1.25 -4.07 6.12
N LEU A 263 -0.80 -2.82 6.31
CA LEU A 263 0.08 -2.15 5.33
C LEU A 263 1.44 -2.83 5.19
N TYR A 264 2.02 -3.36 6.27
CA TYR A 264 3.22 -4.19 6.17
C TYR A 264 2.96 -5.51 5.42
N THR A 265 1.82 -6.16 5.65
CA THR A 265 1.41 -7.37 4.91
C THR A 265 1.24 -7.08 3.42
N MET A 266 0.57 -5.98 3.07
CA MET A 266 0.40 -5.53 1.69
C MET A 266 1.76 -5.32 0.99
N GLN A 267 2.70 -4.64 1.66
CA GLN A 267 4.07 -4.45 1.12
C GLN A 267 4.85 -5.76 1.00
N HIS A 268 4.65 -6.69 1.94
CA HIS A 268 5.26 -8.01 1.90
C HIS A 268 4.73 -8.82 0.70
N TYR A 269 3.42 -8.83 0.49
CA TYR A 269 2.77 -9.58 -0.58
C TYR A 269 3.20 -9.14 -1.96
N ASP A 270 3.46 -7.86 -2.21
CA ASP A 270 4.07 -7.43 -3.48
C ASP A 270 5.49 -7.96 -3.65
N LYS A 271 6.30 -7.99 -2.59
CA LYS A 271 7.69 -8.50 -2.66
C LYS A 271 7.74 -9.99 -2.95
N VAL A 272 6.80 -10.74 -2.40
CA VAL A 272 6.74 -12.19 -2.57
C VAL A 272 5.74 -12.64 -3.63
N PHE A 273 5.04 -11.71 -4.30
CA PHE A 273 3.90 -11.99 -5.19
C PHE A 273 4.21 -13.14 -6.16
N TYR A 274 5.35 -13.06 -6.86
CA TYR A 274 5.74 -14.05 -7.88
C TYR A 274 6.35 -15.34 -7.34
N SER A 275 6.70 -15.38 -6.06
CA SER A 275 7.28 -16.55 -5.39
C SER A 275 6.30 -17.26 -4.46
N MET A 276 5.19 -16.62 -4.13
CA MET A 276 4.22 -17.09 -3.16
C MET A 276 3.23 -18.05 -3.81
N ASP A 277 2.91 -19.14 -3.13
CA ASP A 277 1.80 -19.99 -3.52
C ASP A 277 0.48 -19.31 -3.14
N HIS A 278 -0.17 -18.67 -4.11
CA HIS A 278 -1.45 -17.99 -3.90
C HIS A 278 -2.59 -18.91 -3.45
N SER A 279 -2.47 -20.23 -3.67
CA SER A 279 -3.47 -21.19 -3.18
C SER A 279 -3.37 -21.46 -1.68
N SER A 280 -2.22 -21.15 -1.08
CA SER A 280 -1.96 -21.29 0.36
C SER A 280 -2.43 -20.10 1.20
N ILE A 281 -2.83 -18.99 0.56
CA ILE A 281 -3.29 -17.79 1.24
C ILE A 281 -4.65 -18.08 1.85
N SER A 282 -4.78 -17.81 3.16
CA SER A 282 -6.05 -17.96 3.85
C SER A 282 -7.11 -17.05 3.22
N PRO A 283 -8.32 -17.54 2.91
CA PRO A 283 -9.42 -16.69 2.46
C PRO A 283 -9.79 -15.62 3.51
N ASP A 284 -9.39 -15.80 4.77
CA ASP A 284 -9.62 -14.86 5.86
C ASP A 284 -8.55 -13.74 5.97
N ASP A 285 -7.49 -13.76 5.15
CA ASP A 285 -6.51 -12.67 5.07
C ASP A 285 -6.71 -11.88 3.77
N PRO A 286 -7.57 -10.84 3.75
CA PRO A 286 -7.94 -10.11 2.55
C PRO A 286 -6.83 -9.12 2.10
N ALA A 287 -5.63 -9.20 2.65
CA ALA A 287 -4.54 -8.32 2.22
C ALA A 287 -4.17 -8.61 0.77
N VAL A 288 -4.16 -7.56 -0.05
CA VAL A 288 -3.77 -7.65 -1.47
C VAL A 288 -2.74 -6.56 -1.73
N GLY A 289 -1.56 -6.95 -2.22
CA GLY A 289 -0.52 -6.02 -2.67
C GLY A 289 -0.98 -5.16 -3.86
N VAL A 290 -0.22 -4.11 -4.18
CA VAL A 290 -0.49 -3.27 -5.35
C VAL A 290 -0.58 -4.09 -6.64
N THR A 291 0.30 -5.09 -6.78
CA THR A 291 0.33 -6.00 -7.93
C THR A 291 -0.98 -6.78 -8.04
N GLY A 292 -1.46 -7.34 -6.92
CA GLY A 292 -2.72 -8.05 -6.88
C GLY A 292 -3.93 -7.15 -7.17
N LEU A 293 -3.88 -5.88 -6.76
CA LEU A 293 -4.94 -4.91 -7.09
C LEU A 293 -4.99 -4.60 -8.60
N VAL A 294 -3.84 -4.49 -9.27
CA VAL A 294 -3.77 -4.35 -10.73
C VAL A 294 -4.33 -5.60 -11.43
N VAL A 295 -3.92 -6.79 -11.00
CA VAL A 295 -4.43 -8.07 -11.52
C VAL A 295 -5.95 -8.17 -11.34
N ASN A 296 -6.47 -7.78 -10.17
CA ASN A 296 -7.91 -7.77 -9.91
C ASN A 296 -8.66 -6.78 -10.80
N ARG A 297 -8.10 -5.59 -11.08
CA ARG A 297 -8.68 -4.65 -12.06
C ARG A 297 -8.75 -5.27 -13.45
N LEU A 298 -7.68 -5.91 -13.92
CA LEU A 298 -7.66 -6.57 -15.22
C LEU A 298 -8.66 -7.74 -15.31
N HIS A 299 -8.78 -8.55 -14.26
CA HIS A 299 -9.79 -9.61 -14.18
C HIS A 299 -11.22 -9.07 -14.26
N ARG A 300 -11.53 -7.98 -13.56
CA ARG A 300 -12.85 -7.34 -13.63
C ARG A 300 -13.16 -6.86 -15.05
N LEU A 301 -12.22 -6.18 -15.70
CA LEU A 301 -12.36 -5.78 -17.10
C LEU A 301 -12.55 -6.98 -18.04
N GLU A 302 -11.80 -8.08 -17.83
CA GLU A 302 -11.97 -9.29 -18.62
C GLU A 302 -13.38 -9.88 -18.49
N ASN A 303 -13.91 -9.92 -17.27
CA ASN A 303 -15.24 -10.43 -16.98
C ASN A 303 -16.33 -9.55 -17.60
N GLU A 304 -16.23 -8.22 -17.45
CA GLU A 304 -17.14 -7.27 -18.09
C GLU A 304 -17.18 -7.48 -19.61
N LEU A 305 -16.02 -7.54 -20.26
CA LEU A 305 -15.90 -7.76 -21.71
C LEU A 305 -16.46 -9.14 -22.13
N LYS A 306 -16.21 -10.20 -21.36
CA LYS A 306 -16.80 -11.54 -21.60
C LYS A 306 -18.32 -11.51 -21.50
N THR A 307 -18.87 -10.85 -20.48
CA THR A 307 -20.31 -10.74 -20.30
C THR A 307 -20.95 -9.98 -21.46
N ILE A 308 -20.36 -8.87 -21.91
CA ILE A 308 -20.80 -8.14 -23.10
C ILE A 308 -20.78 -9.04 -24.33
N GLN A 309 -19.66 -9.73 -24.56
CA GLN A 309 -19.49 -10.63 -25.68
C GLN A 309 -20.57 -11.71 -25.70
N GLN A 310 -20.83 -12.37 -24.57
CA GLN A 310 -21.83 -13.43 -24.44
C GLN A 310 -23.25 -12.91 -24.63
N HIS A 311 -23.59 -11.78 -24.00
CA HIS A 311 -24.94 -11.20 -24.03
C HIS A 311 -25.35 -10.75 -25.44
N TRP A 312 -24.44 -10.05 -26.15
CA TRP A 312 -24.75 -9.43 -27.44
C TRP A 312 -24.45 -10.31 -28.66
N ASN A 313 -23.54 -11.29 -28.57
CA ASN A 313 -23.38 -12.26 -29.68
C ASN A 313 -24.49 -13.31 -29.72
N GLY A 314 -25.04 -13.73 -28.56
CA GLY A 314 -26.12 -14.72 -28.51
C GLY A 314 -27.44 -14.20 -29.09
N THR A 315 -27.71 -12.91 -28.93
CA THR A 315 -28.90 -12.22 -29.48
C THR A 315 -28.84 -12.08 -31.01
N MET A 316 -27.65 -11.91 -31.58
CA MET A 316 -27.46 -11.83 -33.04
C MET A 316 -27.77 -13.16 -33.75
N LEU A 317 -27.43 -14.30 -33.13
CA LEU A 317 -27.73 -15.62 -33.71
C LEU A 317 -29.24 -15.97 -33.67
N ASN A 318 -29.95 -15.51 -32.64
CA ASN A 318 -31.38 -15.79 -32.49
C ASN A 318 -32.27 -14.89 -33.37
N SER A 319 -31.85 -13.65 -33.63
CA SER A 319 -32.60 -12.73 -34.51
C SER A 319 -32.56 -13.15 -35.98
N HIS A 320 -31.45 -13.74 -36.46
CA HIS A 320 -31.38 -14.29 -37.83
C HIS A 320 -32.34 -15.46 -38.07
N ASN A 321 -32.62 -16.29 -37.06
CA ASN A 321 -33.53 -17.43 -37.20
C ASN A 321 -35.02 -17.04 -37.23
N LEU A 322 -35.39 -15.85 -36.76
CA LEU A 322 -36.77 -15.36 -36.79
C LEU A 322 -37.16 -14.75 -38.15
N VAL A 323 -36.18 -14.34 -38.97
CA VAL A 323 -36.45 -13.76 -40.30
C VAL A 323 -36.77 -14.82 -41.36
N TYR A 324 -36.28 -16.07 -41.20
CA TYR A 324 -36.50 -17.16 -42.16
C TYR A 324 -37.75 -18.03 -41.88
N LYS A 325 -38.63 -17.60 -40.96
CA LYS A 325 -39.89 -18.30 -40.64
C LYS A 325 -41.14 -17.54 -41.12
N ARG A 326 -41.04 -16.72 -42.17
CA ARG A 326 -42.20 -16.13 -42.85
C ARG A 326 -42.36 -16.67 -44.25
#